data_AF-A0A081HUR2-F1
#
_entry.id   AF-A0A081HUR2-F1
#
_cell.length_a   1.000
_cell.length_b   1.000
_cell.length_c   1.000
_cell.angle_alpha   90.00
_cell.angle_beta   90.00
_cell.angle_gamma   90.00
#
_symmetry.space_group_name_H-M   'P 1'
#
loop_
_entity.id
_entity.type
_entity.pdbx_description
1 polymer ?
#
loop_
_entity_poly.entity_id
_entity_poly.type
_entity_poly.pdbx_seq_one_letter_code
_entity_poly.pdbx_strand_id
1 'polypeptide(L)'
;MKLNMETCLAFAKNEQIPLRFRVAFLAYSKTRTNGHASFAKGELAETLKAHPVSVSRAIAGAKDAGLLMYESTSRCLVSPKDVVTGGWKGHPNDPCAVCDGKRSRGVRNLTETVKE
;
A
#
# COMPACT_ATOMS: atom_id res chain seq x y z
N MET A 1 -7.69 15.70 9.81
CA MET A 1 -7.90 15.66 8.35
C MET A 1 -8.10 14.21 7.94
N LYS A 2 -9.28 13.82 7.44
CA LYS A 2 -9.49 12.45 6.92
C LYS A 2 -8.99 12.43 5.46
N LEU A 3 -8.03 11.57 5.15
CA LEU A 3 -7.59 11.35 3.77
C LEU A 3 -8.74 10.68 3.00
N ASN A 4 -9.14 11.26 1.87
CA ASN A 4 -10.08 10.64 0.93
C ASN A 4 -9.34 10.10 -0.31
N MET A 5 -10.02 9.26 -1.09
CA MET A 5 -9.44 8.62 -2.28
C MET A 5 -8.81 9.62 -3.26
N GLU A 6 -9.50 10.74 -3.52
CA GLU A 6 -9.06 11.77 -4.48
C GLU A 6 -7.79 12.48 -4.00
N THR A 7 -7.74 12.82 -2.71
CA THR A 7 -6.57 13.46 -2.08
C THR A 7 -5.36 12.53 -2.14
N CYS A 8 -5.55 11.24 -1.82
CA CYS A 8 -4.50 10.23 -1.95
C CYS A 8 -4.00 10.12 -3.40
N LEU A 9 -4.90 10.10 -4.38
CA LEU A 9 -4.50 10.06 -5.79
C LEU A 9 -3.74 11.32 -6.23
N ALA A 10 -4.15 12.50 -5.75
CA ALA A 10 -3.45 13.75 -6.01
C ALA A 10 -2.02 13.74 -5.45
N PHE A 11 -1.84 13.28 -4.21
CA PHE A 11 -0.51 13.16 -3.61
C PHE A 11 0.36 12.09 -4.31
N ALA A 12 -0.23 10.97 -4.74
CA ALA A 12 0.50 9.97 -5.51
C ALA A 12 1.08 10.53 -6.83
N LYS A 13 0.36 11.46 -7.46
CA LYS A 13 0.76 12.09 -8.73
C LYS A 13 1.68 13.30 -8.56
N ASN A 14 1.83 13.84 -7.35
CA ASN A 14 2.67 15.00 -7.11
C ASN A 14 4.16 14.61 -7.06
N GLU A 15 4.91 14.97 -8.10
CA GLU A 15 6.34 14.63 -8.25
C GLU A 15 7.25 15.30 -7.21
N GLN A 16 6.79 16.35 -6.51
CA GLN A 16 7.52 16.98 -5.40
C GLN A 16 7.50 16.13 -4.12
N ILE A 17 6.57 15.18 -4.03
CA ILE A 17 6.48 14.27 -2.88
C ILE A 17 7.49 13.13 -3.08
N PRO A 18 8.27 12.75 -2.05
CA PRO A 18 9.18 11.62 -2.16
C PRO A 18 8.47 10.33 -2.60
N LEU A 19 9.11 9.57 -3.49
CA LEU A 19 8.50 8.40 -4.15
C LEU A 19 7.89 7.39 -3.16
N ARG A 20 8.51 7.17 -1.99
CA ARG A 20 7.98 6.29 -0.94
C ARG A 20 6.57 6.68 -0.46
N PHE A 21 6.32 7.98 -0.30
CA PHE A 21 5.02 8.48 0.13
C PHE A 21 4.02 8.41 -1.03
N ARG A 22 4.46 8.70 -2.25
CA ARG A 22 3.63 8.56 -3.45
C ARG A 22 3.15 7.12 -3.64
N VAL A 23 4.01 6.13 -3.41
CA VAL A 23 3.64 4.70 -3.41
C VAL A 23 2.57 4.42 -2.36
N ALA A 24 2.75 4.91 -1.12
CA ALA A 24 1.78 4.71 -0.05
C ALA A 24 0.43 5.37 -0.37
N PHE A 25 0.42 6.62 -0.82
CA PHE A 25 -0.81 7.32 -1.21
C PHE A 25 -1.51 6.64 -2.39
N LEU A 26 -0.75 6.11 -3.36
CA LEU A 26 -1.33 5.34 -4.45
C LEU A 26 -1.99 4.06 -3.94
N ALA A 27 -1.34 3.34 -3.02
CA ALA A 27 -1.93 2.19 -2.35
C ALA A 27 -3.22 2.61 -1.65
N TYR A 28 -3.20 3.68 -0.85
CA TYR A 28 -4.37 4.16 -0.12
C TYR A 28 -5.52 4.48 -1.06
N SER A 29 -5.29 5.15 -2.19
CA SER A 29 -6.36 5.46 -3.16
C SER A 29 -7.01 4.22 -3.82
N LYS A 30 -6.30 3.09 -3.86
CA LYS A 30 -6.76 1.84 -4.50
C LYS A 30 -7.04 0.72 -3.51
N THR A 31 -6.92 0.98 -2.21
CA THR A 31 -7.11 -0.03 -1.16
C THR A 31 -8.58 -0.43 -1.11
N ARG A 32 -8.83 -1.73 -1.29
CA ARG A 32 -10.14 -2.33 -1.09
C ARG A 32 -10.41 -2.57 0.40
N THR A 33 -11.63 -2.96 0.74
CA THR A 33 -12.05 -3.23 2.13
C THR A 33 -11.21 -4.30 2.83
N ASN A 34 -10.61 -5.21 2.07
CA ASN A 34 -9.67 -6.21 2.58
C ASN A 34 -8.25 -5.66 2.88
N GLY A 35 -7.99 -4.37 2.63
CA GLY A 35 -6.68 -3.74 2.87
C GLY A 35 -5.70 -3.87 1.70
N HIS A 36 -6.07 -4.55 0.61
CA HIS A 36 -5.19 -4.78 -0.54
C HIS A 36 -5.47 -3.79 -1.68
N ALA A 37 -4.40 -3.27 -2.26
CA ALA A 37 -4.38 -2.53 -3.52
C ALA A 37 -3.63 -3.37 -4.56
N SER A 38 -4.36 -3.94 -5.52
CA SER A 38 -3.79 -4.78 -6.58
C SER A 38 -3.38 -3.96 -7.79
N PHE A 39 -2.26 -4.35 -8.40
CA PHE A 39 -1.69 -3.71 -9.58
C PHE A 39 -1.27 -4.75 -10.63
N ALA A 40 -1.44 -4.41 -11.91
CA ALA A 40 -0.88 -5.15 -13.03
C ALA A 40 0.65 -5.05 -13.06
N LYS A 41 1.30 -5.96 -13.80
CA LYS A 41 2.76 -5.95 -13.96
C LYS A 41 3.18 -4.64 -14.66
N GLY A 42 4.02 -3.85 -14.00
CA GLY A 42 4.52 -2.57 -14.52
C GLY A 42 3.63 -1.36 -14.22
N GLU A 43 2.38 -1.56 -13.79
CA GLU A 43 1.42 -0.48 -13.57
C GLU A 43 1.89 0.54 -12.53
N LEU A 44 2.55 0.10 -11.45
CA LEU A 44 3.11 1.01 -10.45
C LEU A 44 4.19 1.93 -11.04
N ALA A 45 5.09 1.37 -11.85
CA ALA A 45 6.18 2.13 -12.48
C ALA A 45 5.63 3.15 -13.47
N GLU A 46 4.63 2.75 -14.26
CA GLU A 46 3.93 3.63 -15.19
C GLU A 46 3.18 4.75 -14.47
N THR A 47 2.35 4.40 -13.48
CA THR A 47 1.53 5.36 -12.74
C THR A 47 2.38 6.39 -11.98
N LEU A 48 3.49 5.95 -11.40
CA LEU A 48 4.40 6.81 -10.65
C LEU A 48 5.44 7.51 -11.52
N LYS A 49 5.47 7.21 -12.84
CA LYS A 49 6.51 7.67 -13.78
C LYS A 49 7.92 7.43 -13.24
N ALA A 50 8.15 6.24 -12.69
CA ALA A 50 9.38 5.89 -11.99
C ALA A 50 9.94 4.56 -12.47
N HIS A 51 11.27 4.43 -12.49
CA HIS A 51 11.92 3.19 -12.88
C HIS A 51 11.55 2.03 -11.92
N PRO A 52 11.35 0.79 -12.40
CA PRO A 52 10.93 -0.35 -11.55
C PRO A 52 11.83 -0.60 -10.32
N VAL A 53 13.14 -0.37 -10.46
CA VAL A 53 14.09 -0.48 -9.34
C VAL A 53 13.82 0.59 -8.27
N SER A 54 13.56 1.82 -8.69
CA SER A 54 13.21 2.93 -7.78
C SER A 54 11.89 2.68 -7.07
N VAL A 55 10.89 2.13 -7.78
CA VAL A 55 9.62 1.70 -7.17
C VAL A 55 9.86 0.61 -6.12
N SER A 56 10.69 -0.38 -6.41
CA SER A 56 10.99 -1.47 -5.47
C SER A 56 11.66 -0.94 -4.20
N ARG A 57 12.62 -0.01 -4.33
CA ARG A 57 13.25 0.69 -3.19
C ARG A 57 12.25 1.55 -2.42
N ALA A 58 11.36 2.25 -3.11
CA ALA A 58 10.33 3.07 -2.50
C ALA A 58 9.32 2.23 -1.71
N ILE A 59 8.94 1.05 -2.22
CA ILE A 59 8.11 0.09 -1.49
C ILE A 59 8.82 -0.37 -0.21
N ALA A 60 10.11 -0.71 -0.29
CA ALA A 60 10.88 -1.08 0.90
C ALA A 60 10.88 0.06 1.94
N GLY A 61 11.23 1.28 1.53
CA GLY A 61 11.23 2.43 2.43
C GLY A 61 9.84 2.81 2.98
N ALA A 62 8.77 2.50 2.26
CA ALA A 62 7.40 2.69 2.75
C ALA A 62 7.01 1.63 3.80
N LYS A 63 7.50 0.39 3.67
CA LYS A 63 7.35 -0.64 4.70
C LYS A 63 8.10 -0.27 5.96
N ASP A 64 9.36 0.15 5.82
CA ASP A 64 10.21 0.52 6.95
C ASP A 64 9.63 1.70 7.74
N ALA A 65 8.95 2.62 7.05
CA ALA A 65 8.25 3.75 7.65
C ALA A 65 6.85 3.42 8.21
N GLY A 66 6.41 2.15 8.17
CA GLY A 66 5.08 1.74 8.64
C GLY A 66 3.91 2.21 7.77
N LEU A 67 4.17 2.72 6.57
CA LEU A 67 3.13 3.21 5.66
C LEU A 67 2.43 2.05 4.92
N LEU A 68 3.15 0.94 4.74
CA LEU A 68 2.67 -0.28 4.09
C LEU A 68 3.04 -1.50 4.93
N MET A 69 2.21 -2.55 4.85
CA MET A 69 2.50 -3.80 5.54
C MET A 69 3.65 -4.56 4.85
N TYR A 70 4.38 -5.36 5.65
CA TYR A 70 5.57 -6.10 5.21
C TYR A 70 5.33 -7.01 3.98
N GLU A 71 4.10 -7.51 3.81
CA GLU A 71 3.68 -8.38 2.70
C GLU A 71 3.50 -7.63 1.37
N SER A 72 3.62 -6.30 1.36
CA SER A 72 3.47 -5.49 0.16
C SER A 72 4.50 -5.86 -0.91
N THR A 73 4.08 -5.89 -2.18
CA THR A 73 4.89 -6.21 -3.35
C THR A 73 4.55 -5.26 -4.49
N SER A 74 5.33 -5.28 -5.56
CA SER A 74 5.06 -4.47 -6.76
C SER A 74 3.72 -4.78 -7.47
N ARG A 75 3.03 -5.85 -7.09
CA ARG A 75 1.72 -6.23 -7.65
C ARG A 75 0.58 -6.14 -6.63
N CYS A 76 0.89 -6.02 -5.34
CA CYS A 76 -0.11 -5.91 -4.29
C CYS A 76 0.48 -5.11 -3.13
N LEU A 77 -0.01 -3.89 -2.92
CA LEU A 77 0.36 -3.07 -1.77
C LEU A 77 -0.71 -3.24 -0.69
N VAL A 78 -0.30 -3.43 0.55
CA VAL A 78 -1.20 -3.68 1.68
C VAL A 78 -1.12 -2.53 2.65
N SER A 79 -2.26 -1.90 2.90
CA SER A 79 -2.38 -0.74 3.77
C SER A 79 -2.63 -1.17 5.22
N PRO A 80 -2.04 -0.50 6.22
CA PRO A 80 -2.39 -0.72 7.61
C PRO A 80 -3.88 -0.44 7.86
N LYS A 81 -4.52 -1.28 8.68
CA LYS A 81 -5.97 -1.19 8.98
C LYS A 81 -6.38 0.15 9.60
N ASP A 82 -5.47 0.78 10.33
CA ASP A 82 -5.72 2.03 11.04
C ASP A 82 -5.67 3.26 10.12
N VAL A 83 -5.00 3.16 8.97
CA VAL A 83 -4.81 4.28 8.03
C VAL A 83 -5.97 4.38 7.05
N VAL A 84 -6.55 3.25 6.64
CA VAL A 84 -7.71 3.21 5.73
C VAL A 84 -8.81 2.38 6.38
N THR A 85 -9.70 3.05 7.12
CA THR A 85 -10.79 2.39 7.84
C THR A 85 -11.80 1.83 6.84
N GLY A 86 -11.87 0.50 6.72
CA GLY A 86 -12.86 -0.19 5.88
C GLY A 86 -12.60 -0.17 4.37
N GLY A 87 -11.46 0.33 3.89
CA GLY A 87 -11.16 0.44 2.46
C GLY A 87 -12.21 1.23 1.66
N TRP A 88 -12.07 1.28 0.33
CA TRP A 88 -13.03 2.03 -0.51
C TRP A 88 -14.11 1.17 -1.16
N LYS A 89 -13.84 -0.12 -1.41
CA LYS A 89 -14.75 -1.06 -2.10
C LYS A 89 -14.50 -2.52 -1.72
N GLY A 90 -15.57 -3.31 -1.60
CA GLY A 90 -15.53 -4.77 -1.38
C GLY A 90 -15.88 -5.20 0.05
N HIS A 91 -15.66 -6.48 0.35
CA HIS A 91 -15.77 -7.02 1.72
C HIS A 91 -14.39 -7.24 2.36
N PRO A 92 -14.29 -7.22 3.70
CA PRO A 92 -13.01 -7.47 4.40
C PRO A 92 -12.39 -8.83 4.09
N ASN A 93 -13.21 -9.80 3.72
CA ASN A 93 -12.80 -11.17 3.40
C ASN A 93 -12.65 -11.41 1.89
N ASP A 94 -12.72 -10.37 1.06
CA ASP A 94 -12.59 -10.54 -0.39
C ASP A 94 -11.21 -11.11 -0.73
N PRO A 95 -11.16 -12.15 -1.58
CA PRO A 95 -9.92 -12.69 -2.07
C PRO A 95 -9.07 -11.64 -2.78
N CYS A 96 -7.77 -11.70 -2.55
CA CYS A 96 -6.81 -10.85 -3.23
C CYS A 96 -6.39 -11.51 -4.55
N ALA A 97 -6.81 -10.97 -5.69
CA ALA A 97 -6.53 -11.53 -7.02
C ALA A 97 -5.03 -11.78 -7.32
N VAL A 98 -4.12 -11.16 -6.57
CA VAL A 98 -2.67 -11.31 -6.70
C VAL A 98 -2.07 -12.26 -5.66
N CYS A 99 -2.71 -12.38 -4.48
CA CYS A 99 -2.15 -13.04 -3.30
C CYS A 99 -2.99 -14.22 -2.78
N ASP A 100 -4.07 -14.60 -3.47
CA ASP A 100 -4.98 -15.68 -3.08
C ASP A 100 -4.35 -17.08 -2.98
N GLY A 101 -3.12 -17.27 -3.51
CA GLY A 101 -2.30 -18.47 -3.29
C GLY A 101 -1.26 -18.36 -2.17
N LYS A 102 -1.19 -17.23 -1.45
CA LYS A 102 -0.18 -16.92 -0.42
C LYS A 102 -0.81 -16.41 0.86
N ARG A 103 -1.94 -16.99 1.28
CA ARG A 103 -2.58 -16.65 2.56
C ARG A 103 -1.54 -16.67 3.69
N SER A 104 -1.38 -15.49 4.32
CA SER A 104 -0.99 -15.29 5.72
C SER A 104 0.32 -15.97 6.18
N ARG A 105 1.45 -15.26 6.05
CA ARG A 105 2.67 -15.57 6.84
C ARG A 105 3.23 -14.37 7.60
N GLY A 106 2.37 -13.56 8.22
CA GLY A 106 2.86 -12.47 9.06
C GLY A 106 1.79 -11.50 9.50
N VAL A 107 0.84 -11.99 10.28
CA VAL A 107 0.46 -11.18 11.45
C VAL A 107 1.66 -11.23 12.39
N ARG A 108 2.70 -10.42 12.15
CA ARG A 108 3.54 -9.97 13.25
C ARG A 108 2.91 -8.69 13.72
N ASN A 109 2.19 -8.83 14.83
CA ASN A 109 1.60 -7.76 15.60
C ASN A 109 2.61 -6.60 15.71
N LEU A 110 2.22 -5.42 15.20
CA LEU A 110 2.94 -4.16 15.42
C LEU A 110 2.78 -3.63 16.86
N THR A 111 2.28 -4.46 17.80
CA THR A 111 1.99 -4.07 19.19
C THR A 111 3.04 -4.54 20.22
N GLU A 112 4.19 -5.10 19.83
CA GLU A 112 5.20 -5.61 20.79
C GLU A 112 6.56 -4.87 20.81
N THR A 113 6.62 -3.61 20.37
CA THR A 113 7.82 -2.77 20.57
C THR A 113 7.50 -1.44 21.24
N VAL A 114 6.92 -1.51 22.43
CA VAL A 114 7.22 -0.56 23.52
C VAL A 114 7.17 -1.35 24.82
N LYS A 115 8.33 -1.80 25.31
CA LYS A 115 8.52 -2.11 26.73
C LYS A 115 9.40 -1.01 27.30
N GLU A 116 8.90 -0.43 28.38
CA GLU A 116 9.48 0.61 29.23
C GLU A 116 10.86 0.25 29.76
#